data_AF-V5C0V3-F1
#
_entry.id   AF-V5C0V3-F1
#
_cell.length_a   1.000
_cell.length_b   1.000
_cell.length_c   1.000
_cell.angle_alpha   90.00
_cell.angle_beta   90.00
_cell.angle_gamma   90.00
#
_symmetry.space_group_name_H-M   'P 1'
#
loop_
_entity.id
_entity.type
_entity.pdbx_description
1 polymer ?
#
loop_
_entity_poly.entity_id
_entity_poly.type
_entity_poly.pdbx_seq_one_letter_code
_entity_poly.pdbx_strand_id
1 'polypeptide(L)'
;MFHPAVTGLKDVSDIYYREYDMKLPDYWRFKEWEREFDQYAKKGELTNLMLVELPHDHFGEFGGALDGVNTPETQMADNDYALGLITEKVANSQFKDDTLIFVIEDDTQDGLDHVDAQRSIAYVVGPYV
;
A
#
# COMPACT_ATOMS: atom_id res chain seq x y z
N MET A 1 8.92 -12.84 4.46
CA MET A 1 8.31 -12.80 5.80
C MET A 1 8.68 -11.44 6.37
N PHE A 2 7.73 -10.72 6.95
CA PHE A 2 7.99 -9.40 7.52
C PHE A 2 8.87 -9.50 8.77
N HIS A 3 9.83 -8.59 8.88
CA HIS A 3 10.83 -8.48 9.93
C HIS A 3 10.92 -7.02 10.39
N PRO A 4 10.05 -6.59 11.32
CA PRO A 4 10.01 -5.19 11.73
C PRO A 4 11.35 -4.77 12.33
N ALA A 5 11.87 -3.64 11.85
CA ALA A 5 13.09 -3.02 12.38
C ALA A 5 12.98 -2.69 13.88
N VAL A 6 11.76 -2.41 14.34
CA VAL A 6 11.44 -2.19 15.75
C VAL A 6 10.81 -3.45 16.34
N THR A 7 11.52 -4.13 17.25
CA THR A 7 11.08 -5.41 17.82
C THR A 7 9.69 -5.35 18.47
N GLY A 8 9.31 -4.19 19.03
CA GLY A 8 8.00 -3.99 19.65
C GLY A 8 6.82 -4.02 18.66
N LEU A 9 7.06 -3.93 17.36
CA LEU A 9 6.00 -4.01 16.34
C LEU A 9 5.69 -5.45 15.92
N LYS A 10 6.52 -6.42 16.28
CA LYS A 10 6.41 -7.81 15.83
C LYS A 10 5.04 -8.44 16.09
N ASP A 11 4.43 -8.15 17.24
CA ASP A 11 3.16 -8.75 17.64
C ASP A 11 1.94 -8.02 17.07
N VAL A 12 2.15 -6.87 16.42
CA VAL A 12 1.10 -6.01 15.82
C VAL A 12 1.31 -5.81 14.31
N SER A 13 2.15 -6.64 13.69
CA SER A 13 2.40 -6.62 12.25
C SER A 13 2.04 -7.97 11.63
N ASP A 14 1.51 -7.93 10.41
CA ASP A 14 1.28 -9.15 9.65
C ASP A 14 2.61 -9.70 9.13
N ILE A 15 3.04 -10.83 9.71
CA ILE A 15 4.29 -11.52 9.34
C ILE A 15 4.29 -12.03 7.90
N TYR A 16 3.12 -12.14 7.28
CA TYR A 16 2.94 -12.59 5.90
C TYR A 16 2.95 -11.43 4.89
N TYR A 17 2.70 -10.19 5.33
CA TYR A 17 2.85 -9.02 4.47
C TYR A 17 4.31 -8.90 4.04
N ARG A 18 4.57 -8.72 2.74
CA ARG A 18 5.94 -8.66 2.23
C ARG A 18 6.46 -7.22 2.36
N GLU A 19 7.67 -7.10 2.86
CA GLU A 19 8.42 -5.84 2.90
C GLU A 19 8.69 -5.28 1.49
N TYR A 20 9.39 -4.14 1.44
CA TYR A 20 9.94 -3.55 0.23
C TYR A 20 10.60 -4.61 -0.66
N ASP A 21 10.00 -4.85 -1.82
CA ASP A 21 10.48 -5.80 -2.82
C ASP A 21 9.87 -5.47 -4.18
N MET A 22 10.66 -4.81 -5.02
CA MET A 22 10.24 -4.37 -6.34
C MET A 22 9.99 -5.51 -7.33
N LYS A 23 10.35 -6.76 -7.00
CA LYS A 23 10.04 -7.91 -7.86
C LYS A 23 8.60 -8.37 -7.71
N LEU A 24 8.00 -8.17 -6.53
CA LEU A 24 6.62 -8.57 -6.27
C LEU A 24 5.67 -7.43 -6.67
N PRO A 25 4.68 -7.68 -7.53
CA PRO A 25 3.57 -6.77 -7.78
C PRO A 25 2.84 -6.34 -6.50
N ASP A 26 2.50 -5.06 -6.41
CA ASP A 26 1.67 -4.46 -5.38
C ASP A 26 0.26 -5.03 -5.36
N TYR A 27 -0.24 -5.57 -6.49
CA TYR A 27 -1.43 -6.42 -6.49
C TYR A 27 -1.36 -7.54 -5.44
N TRP A 28 -0.22 -8.23 -5.32
CA TRP A 28 -0.06 -9.31 -4.34
C TRP A 28 0.06 -8.80 -2.90
N ARG A 29 0.59 -7.60 -2.70
CA ARG A 29 0.56 -6.93 -1.39
C ARG A 29 -0.87 -6.61 -0.98
N PHE A 30 -1.67 -6.08 -1.91
CA PHE A 30 -3.10 -5.90 -1.70
C PHE A 30 -3.78 -7.24 -1.36
N LYS A 31 -3.50 -8.33 -2.08
CA LYS A 31 -4.11 -9.65 -1.78
C LYS A 31 -3.78 -10.16 -0.38
N GLU A 32 -2.56 -9.92 0.09
CA GLU A 32 -2.16 -10.30 1.45
C GLU A 32 -2.83 -9.41 2.50
N TRP A 33 -2.84 -8.08 2.30
CA TRP A 33 -3.57 -7.15 3.16
C TRP A 33 -5.07 -7.48 3.21
N GLU A 34 -5.67 -7.81 2.07
CA GLU A 34 -7.08 -8.19 1.96
C GLU A 34 -7.39 -9.42 2.82
N ARG A 35 -6.49 -10.41 2.85
CA ARG A 35 -6.64 -11.60 3.69
C ARG A 35 -6.76 -11.24 5.17
N GLU A 36 -5.96 -10.30 5.66
CA GLU A 36 -6.01 -9.84 7.05
C GLU A 36 -7.24 -8.95 7.29
N PHE A 37 -7.52 -8.00 6.39
CA PHE A 37 -8.71 -7.15 6.43
C PHE A 37 -10.00 -7.96 6.52
N ASP A 38 -10.12 -9.04 5.74
CA ASP A 38 -11.27 -9.95 5.80
C ASP A 38 -11.41 -10.66 7.15
N GLN A 39 -10.31 -10.87 7.90
CA GLN A 39 -10.37 -11.41 9.26
C GLN A 39 -10.91 -10.38 10.25
N TYR A 40 -10.52 -9.11 10.12
CA TYR A 40 -11.10 -8.00 10.90
C TYR A 40 -12.59 -7.83 10.58
N ALA A 41 -12.95 -7.83 9.29
CA ALA A 41 -14.34 -7.73 8.84
C ALA A 41 -15.22 -8.85 9.43
N LYS A 42 -14.74 -10.10 9.43
CA LYS A 42 -15.44 -11.24 10.06
C LYS A 42 -15.67 -11.07 11.56
N LYS A 43 -14.77 -10.36 12.26
CA LYS A 43 -14.88 -10.09 13.70
C LYS A 43 -15.75 -8.87 14.00
N GLY A 44 -16.02 -8.01 13.01
CA GLY A 44 -16.73 -6.75 13.24
C GLY A 44 -15.85 -5.64 13.82
N GLU A 45 -14.53 -5.82 13.83
CA GLU A 45 -13.60 -4.93 14.54
C GLU A 45 -12.33 -4.76 13.69
N LEU A 46 -12.07 -3.52 13.27
CA LEU A 46 -10.86 -3.10 12.56
C LEU A 46 -9.86 -2.48 13.54
N THR A 47 -8.57 -2.56 13.24
CA THR A 47 -7.56 -1.81 13.99
C THR A 47 -7.71 -0.30 13.76
N ASN A 48 -7.32 0.50 14.76
CA ASN A 48 -7.36 1.97 14.69
C ASN A 48 -6.32 2.56 13.73
N LEU A 49 -5.29 1.78 13.36
CA LEU A 49 -4.24 2.19 12.43
C LEU A 49 -3.71 0.99 11.66
N MET A 50 -3.64 1.11 10.34
CA MET A 50 -2.89 0.23 9.45
C MET A 50 -1.89 1.06 8.67
N LEU A 51 -0.66 0.54 8.55
CA LEU A 51 0.34 1.06 7.63
C LEU A 51 0.46 0.07 6.48
N VAL A 52 0.25 0.56 5.26
CA VAL A 52 0.29 -0.24 4.03
C VAL A 52 1.31 0.39 3.10
N GLU A 53 2.20 -0.42 2.56
CA GLU A 53 3.28 0.01 1.67
C GLU A 53 3.07 -0.58 0.29
N LEU A 54 3.05 0.28 -0.74
CA LEU A 54 2.96 -0.09 -2.16
C LEU A 54 4.16 0.53 -2.88
N PRO A 55 5.29 -0.19 -3.04
CA PRO A 55 6.54 0.40 -3.51
C PRO A 55 6.66 0.58 -5.03
N HIS A 56 5.72 0.16 -5.87
CA HIS A 56 5.94 0.19 -7.32
C HIS A 56 6.00 1.59 -7.95
N ASP A 57 5.67 2.64 -7.21
CA ASP A 57 5.98 4.03 -7.57
C ASP A 57 7.49 4.37 -7.49
N HIS A 58 8.32 3.55 -6.83
CA HIS A 58 9.78 3.70 -6.83
C HIS A 58 10.44 3.30 -8.16
N PHE A 59 9.80 2.44 -8.94
CA PHE A 59 10.37 1.77 -10.10
C PHE A 59 11.64 0.93 -9.85
N GLY A 60 11.89 -0.09 -10.69
CA GLY A 60 13.16 -0.83 -10.69
C GLY A 60 13.01 -2.36 -10.65
N GLU A 61 14.13 -3.07 -10.44
CA GLU A 61 14.22 -4.55 -10.46
C GLU A 61 13.60 -5.22 -11.71
N PHE A 62 13.51 -4.49 -12.83
CA PHE A 62 12.80 -4.90 -14.05
C PHE A 62 13.18 -6.29 -14.58
N GLY A 63 14.46 -6.67 -14.48
CA GLY A 63 14.95 -7.98 -14.94
C GLY A 63 14.52 -9.17 -14.07
N GLY A 64 14.07 -8.92 -12.84
CA GLY A 64 13.59 -9.92 -11.89
C GLY A 64 12.11 -9.78 -11.55
N ALA A 65 11.40 -8.86 -12.20
CA ALA A 65 10.00 -8.60 -11.97
C ALA A 65 9.12 -9.84 -12.25
N LEU A 66 8.15 -10.06 -11.37
CA LEU A 66 7.14 -11.09 -11.51
C LEU A 66 5.93 -10.56 -12.29
N ASP A 67 5.15 -11.47 -12.86
CA ASP A 67 3.87 -11.21 -13.54
C ASP A 67 3.88 -10.12 -14.64
N GLY A 68 5.05 -9.87 -15.23
CA GLY A 68 5.18 -8.92 -16.34
C GLY A 68 5.14 -7.45 -15.92
N VAL A 69 5.24 -7.15 -14.63
CA VAL A 69 5.29 -5.79 -14.09
C VAL A 69 6.73 -5.26 -14.14
N ASN A 70 7.26 -5.12 -15.37
CA ASN A 70 8.69 -5.00 -15.66
C ASN A 70 9.10 -3.74 -16.44
N THR A 71 8.21 -2.77 -16.56
CA THR A 71 8.49 -1.41 -17.05
C THR A 71 7.97 -0.37 -16.07
N PRO A 72 8.48 0.89 -16.11
CA PRO A 72 7.95 1.97 -15.29
C PRO A 72 6.42 2.14 -15.42
N GLU A 73 5.88 2.05 -16.64
CA GLU A 73 4.44 2.18 -16.89
C GLU A 73 3.64 1.04 -16.25
N THR A 74 4.16 -0.19 -16.32
CA THR A 74 3.48 -1.33 -15.69
C THR A 74 3.56 -1.28 -14.18
N GLN A 75 4.68 -0.83 -13.60
CA GLN A 75 4.85 -0.66 -12.15
C GLN A 75 3.94 0.45 -11.62
N MET A 76 3.89 1.60 -12.30
CA MET A 76 2.95 2.66 -11.94
C MET A 76 1.49 2.19 -12.00
N ALA A 77 1.13 1.47 -13.07
CA ALA A 77 -0.23 0.95 -13.21
C ALA A 77 -0.58 -0.10 -12.15
N ASP A 78 0.37 -0.93 -11.74
CA ASP A 78 0.19 -1.92 -10.66
C ASP A 78 0.02 -1.24 -9.30
N ASN A 79 0.80 -0.20 -9.00
CA ASN A 79 0.67 0.63 -7.81
C ASN A 79 -0.72 1.29 -7.71
N ASP A 80 -1.10 2.04 -8.76
CA ASP A 80 -2.39 2.73 -8.85
C ASP A 80 -3.56 1.74 -8.73
N TYR A 81 -3.44 0.57 -9.37
CA TYR A 81 -4.46 -0.47 -9.31
C TYR A 81 -4.59 -1.07 -7.91
N ALA A 82 -3.48 -1.38 -7.24
CA ALA A 82 -3.49 -1.89 -5.87
C ALA A 82 -4.09 -0.87 -4.89
N LEU A 83 -3.76 0.41 -5.02
CA LEU A 83 -4.36 1.49 -4.23
C LEU A 83 -5.88 1.60 -4.48
N GLY A 84 -6.30 1.49 -5.74
CA GLY A 84 -7.71 1.45 -6.12
C GLY A 84 -8.46 0.28 -5.47
N LEU A 85 -7.86 -0.90 -5.45
CA LEU A 85 -8.43 -2.10 -4.81
C LEU A 85 -8.54 -1.96 -3.28
N ILE A 86 -7.54 -1.37 -2.60
CA ILE A 86 -7.63 -1.06 -1.16
C ILE A 86 -8.82 -0.13 -0.91
N THR A 87 -8.91 0.94 -1.68
CA THR A 87 -9.97 1.94 -1.57
C THR A 87 -11.34 1.30 -1.79
N GLU A 88 -11.50 0.50 -2.85
CA GLU A 88 -12.74 -0.22 -3.15
C GLU A 88 -13.12 -1.20 -2.03
N LYS A 89 -12.15 -1.94 -1.48
CA LYS A 89 -12.37 -2.90 -0.40
C LYS A 89 -12.93 -2.21 0.85
N VAL A 90 -12.34 -1.08 1.25
CA VAL A 90 -12.81 -0.29 2.40
C VAL A 90 -14.21 0.28 2.11
N ALA A 91 -14.42 0.89 0.94
CA ALA A 91 -15.69 1.52 0.55
C ALA A 91 -16.86 0.52 0.52
N ASN A 92 -16.60 -0.74 0.17
CA ASN A 92 -17.59 -1.83 0.15
C ASN A 92 -17.70 -2.59 1.49
N SER A 93 -16.96 -2.19 2.52
CA SER A 93 -16.97 -2.84 3.83
C SER A 93 -17.97 -2.19 4.80
N GLN A 94 -18.20 -2.85 5.95
CA GLN A 94 -18.96 -2.26 7.06
C GLN A 94 -18.22 -1.09 7.76
N PHE A 95 -16.93 -0.88 7.45
CA PHE A 95 -16.09 0.15 8.06
C PHE A 95 -16.04 1.46 7.26
N LYS A 96 -16.70 1.52 6.10
CA LYS A 96 -16.65 2.65 5.15
C LYS A 96 -16.96 4.03 5.75
N ASP A 97 -17.82 4.08 6.76
CA ASP A 97 -18.30 5.33 7.37
C ASP A 97 -17.40 5.78 8.55
N ASP A 98 -16.39 4.98 8.91
CA ASP A 98 -15.49 5.20 10.06
C ASP A 98 -14.02 4.90 9.72
N THR A 99 -13.63 4.99 8.44
CA THR A 99 -12.25 4.76 7.99
C THR A 99 -11.81 5.86 7.03
N LEU A 100 -10.70 6.52 7.34
CA LEU A 100 -10.01 7.43 6.44
C LEU A 100 -8.72 6.77 5.93
N ILE A 101 -8.48 6.89 4.63
CA ILE A 101 -7.24 6.44 3.97
C ILE A 101 -6.43 7.69 3.63
N PHE A 102 -5.22 7.77 4.17
CA PHE A 102 -4.23 8.78 3.82
C PHE A 102 -3.18 8.12 2.92
N VAL A 103 -2.92 8.74 1.77
CA VAL A 103 -1.93 8.27 0.80
C VAL A 103 -0.88 9.36 0.66
N ILE A 104 0.37 8.99 0.89
CA ILE A 104 1.56 9.83 0.75
C ILE A 104 2.68 8.95 0.17
N GLU A 105 3.65 9.57 -0.47
CA GLU A 105 4.91 8.91 -0.84
C GLU A 105 5.91 8.99 0.33
N ASP A 106 6.85 8.05 0.42
CA ASP A 106 7.92 8.08 1.42
C ASP A 106 9.03 9.09 1.07
N ASP A 107 9.26 9.30 -0.22
CA ASP A 107 10.02 10.40 -0.82
C ASP A 107 9.46 10.78 -2.21
N THR A 108 10.03 11.80 -2.85
CA THR A 108 9.55 12.29 -4.16
C THR A 108 10.06 11.50 -5.37
N GLN A 109 10.62 10.31 -5.15
CA GLN A 109 11.35 9.44 -6.08
C GLN A 109 11.95 10.09 -7.34
N ASP A 110 13.19 10.59 -7.25
CA ASP A 110 13.90 11.32 -8.34
C ASP A 110 13.06 12.44 -9.03
N GLY A 111 11.89 12.78 -8.49
CA GLY A 111 10.86 13.64 -9.05
C GLY A 111 11.01 15.08 -8.61
N LEU A 112 12.21 15.63 -8.81
CA LEU A 112 12.49 17.04 -8.54
C LEU A 112 11.45 17.93 -9.23
N ASP A 113 10.61 18.57 -8.44
CA ASP A 113 9.67 19.55 -8.94
C ASP A 113 10.31 20.95 -9.02
N HIS A 114 9.91 21.71 -10.04
CA HIS A 114 10.41 23.07 -10.29
C HIS A 114 10.12 24.08 -9.17
N VAL A 115 9.18 23.80 -8.26
CA VAL A 115 8.88 24.62 -7.08
C VAL A 115 9.72 24.18 -5.88
N ASP A 116 9.70 22.88 -5.56
CA ASP A 116 10.44 22.30 -4.44
C ASP A 116 10.76 20.83 -4.73
N ALA A 117 12.02 20.45 -4.50
CA ALA A 117 12.52 19.09 -4.66
C ALA A 117 11.80 18.04 -3.80
N GLN A 118 11.13 18.46 -2.71
CA GLN A 118 10.44 17.61 -1.75
C GLN A 118 8.91 17.64 -1.92
N ARG A 119 8.40 18.32 -2.95
CA ARG A 119 6.96 18.37 -3.20
C ARG A 119 6.45 17.01 -3.69
N SER A 120 5.59 16.38 -2.91
CA SER A 120 4.93 15.11 -3.19
C SER A 120 3.40 15.28 -3.28
N ILE A 121 2.70 14.20 -3.63
CA ILE A 121 1.24 14.07 -3.60
C ILE A 121 0.75 13.69 -2.20
N ALA A 122 -0.49 14.10 -1.89
CA ALA A 122 -1.20 13.63 -0.73
C ALA A 122 -2.68 13.47 -1.07
N TYR A 123 -3.23 12.28 -0.85
CA TYR A 123 -4.65 12.02 -1.00
C TYR A 123 -5.27 11.66 0.34
N VAL A 124 -6.52 12.07 0.51
CA VAL A 124 -7.38 11.65 1.62
C VAL A 124 -8.66 11.10 1.02
N VAL A 125 -9.01 9.87 1.37
CA VAL A 125 -10.17 9.16 0.85
C VAL A 125 -11.01 8.60 1.99
N GLY A 126 -12.33 8.82 1.96
CA GLY A 126 -13.24 8.27 2.95
C GLY A 126 -14.35 9.26 3.36
N PRO A 127 -15.00 9.03 4.50
CA PRO A 127 -16.07 9.90 4.97
C PRO A 127 -15.52 11.29 5.32
N TYR A 128 -16.34 12.32 5.09
CA TYR A 128 -16.06 13.72 5.41
C TYR A 128 -15.03 14.44 4.51
N VAL A 129 -14.61 13.84 3.39
CA VAL A 129 -13.80 14.48 2.33
C VAL A 129 -14.39 14.27 0.94
#